data_AF-A0A2S9X5F0-F1
#
_entry.id   AF-A0A2S9X5F0-F1
#
_cell.length_a   1.000
_cell.length_b   1.000
_cell.length_c   1.000
_cell.angle_alpha   90.00
_cell.angle_beta   90.00
_cell.angle_gamma   90.00
#
_symmetry.space_group_name_H-M   'P 1'
#
loop_
_entity.id
_entity.type
_entity.pdbx_description
1 polymer ?
#
loop_
_entity_poly.entity_id
_entity_poly.type
_entity_poly.pdbx_seq_one_letter_code
_entity_poly.pdbx_strand_id
1 'polypeptide(L)'
;MSETLDKTIASVERMQKFDPSILVRKAELGSMSFEGALQPANRLIGIYKRITKSCLEDLPDSLLNNILNTANSDFSRFEQILQFSLVTQGQNIAAQRDGLVSALDGAYANTFSQLWQYIAYGVSKATDVQVLESEARGVIQTIKDDAKAVTKELEASREDAKGILSEVRKVAAEHGVSQQAVYFKDEAEAHNNESKVWRSYVRNSFFSVVLFALITLIAAYVPFLEPNSAYQAAQLIAGKLMIFGVLVYLLGVCVRNYQAHRHNEIVNRHRENALKTFKALADGAVNPDNKDIVLTHAAQCIFTSQETGYSKAGGSESSGNVKSVIELLPKALTKSTE
;
A
#
# COMPACT_ATOMS: atom_id res chain seq x y z
N MET A 1 53.11 8.87 -22.02
CA MET A 1 52.85 10.21 -21.47
C MET A 1 54.21 10.86 -21.30
N SER A 2 54.44 12.04 -21.88
CA SER A 2 55.75 12.73 -21.75
C SER A 2 55.97 13.08 -20.29
N GLU A 3 57.16 12.84 -19.74
CA GLU A 3 57.51 13.21 -18.35
C GLU A 3 57.25 14.71 -18.08
N THR A 4 57.37 15.55 -19.12
CA THR A 4 57.07 16.97 -19.10
C THR A 4 55.59 17.25 -18.85
N LEU A 5 54.69 16.48 -19.46
CA LEU A 5 53.24 16.65 -19.35
C LEU A 5 52.75 16.39 -17.91
N ASP A 6 53.21 15.30 -17.30
CA ASP A 6 52.82 14.95 -15.92
C ASP A 6 53.29 16.01 -14.91
N LYS A 7 54.52 16.52 -15.10
CA LYS A 7 55.07 17.62 -14.29
C LYS A 7 54.26 18.91 -14.47
N THR A 8 53.89 19.26 -15.70
CA THR A 8 53.08 20.46 -15.99
C THR A 8 51.68 20.35 -15.38
N ILE A 9 51.03 19.19 -15.48
CA ILE A 9 49.72 18.93 -14.87
C ILE A 9 49.81 19.12 -13.35
N ALA A 10 50.79 18.50 -12.69
CA ALA A 10 50.96 18.60 -11.25
C ALA A 10 51.20 20.06 -10.78
N SER A 11 52.03 20.83 -11.49
CA SER A 11 52.28 22.24 -11.15
C SER A 11 51.08 23.15 -11.38
N VAL A 12 50.29 22.92 -12.43
CA VAL A 12 49.05 23.66 -12.70
C VAL A 12 47.99 23.31 -11.66
N GLU A 13 47.79 22.02 -11.34
CA GLU A 13 46.86 21.59 -10.30
C GLU A 13 47.21 22.17 -8.93
N ARG A 14 48.50 22.23 -8.60
CA ARG A 14 48.98 22.86 -7.36
C ARG A 14 48.55 24.33 -7.27
N MET A 15 48.66 25.08 -8.36
CA MET A 15 48.18 26.47 -8.42
C MET A 15 46.66 26.57 -8.35
N GLN A 16 45.93 25.65 -8.98
CA GLN A 16 44.46 25.63 -8.98
C GLN A 16 43.85 25.33 -7.60
N LYS A 17 44.50 24.44 -6.84
CA LYS A 17 44.06 23.96 -5.51
C LYS A 17 44.57 24.83 -4.36
N PHE A 18 45.49 25.75 -4.62
CA PHE A 18 46.02 26.64 -3.58
C PHE A 18 44.94 27.59 -3.04
N ASP A 19 44.86 27.75 -1.72
CA ASP A 19 43.94 28.68 -1.06
C ASP A 19 44.63 30.03 -0.77
N PRO A 20 44.23 31.12 -1.46
CA PRO A 20 44.78 32.47 -1.26
C PRO A 20 44.61 33.01 0.16
N SER A 21 43.64 32.52 0.91
CA SER A 21 43.32 33.01 2.26
C SER A 21 44.46 32.75 3.24
N ILE A 22 45.24 31.69 2.99
CA ILE A 22 46.41 31.30 3.78
C ILE A 22 47.50 32.39 3.71
N LEU A 23 47.58 33.16 2.61
CA LEU A 23 48.60 34.19 2.43
C LEU A 23 48.43 35.38 3.37
N VAL A 24 47.21 35.67 3.85
CA VAL A 24 46.91 36.90 4.62
C VAL A 24 47.62 36.92 5.97
N ARG A 25 47.77 35.76 6.64
CA ARG A 25 48.53 35.57 7.90
C ARG A 25 48.26 36.62 8.99
N LYS A 26 47.01 37.07 9.12
CA LYS A 26 46.58 38.12 10.08
C LYS A 26 46.83 37.76 11.54
N ALA A 27 46.67 36.50 11.91
CA ALA A 27 46.88 36.01 13.27
C ALA A 27 48.37 36.01 13.68
N GLU A 28 49.30 35.83 12.73
CA GLU A 28 50.74 35.72 13.00
C GLU A 28 51.48 37.05 12.85
N LEU A 29 51.05 37.90 11.92
CA LEU A 29 51.77 39.12 11.53
C LEU A 29 51.07 40.41 11.99
N GLY A 30 49.85 40.34 12.55
CA GLY A 30 49.12 41.49 13.07
C GLY A 30 48.95 42.62 12.03
N SER A 31 49.44 43.82 12.35
CA SER A 31 49.40 45.01 11.47
C SER A 31 50.32 44.92 10.24
N MET A 32 51.23 43.93 10.19
CA MET A 32 52.12 43.66 9.06
C MET A 32 51.63 42.49 8.19
N SER A 33 50.35 42.15 8.29
CA SER A 33 49.70 41.09 7.50
C SER A 33 49.67 41.39 5.99
N PHE A 34 49.54 40.34 5.19
CA PHE A 34 49.50 40.41 3.72
C PHE A 34 48.07 40.52 3.19
N GLU A 35 47.23 41.32 3.84
CA GLU A 35 45.83 41.53 3.40
C GLU A 35 45.77 42.05 1.94
N GLY A 36 46.74 42.87 1.53
CA GLY A 36 46.88 43.35 0.15
C GLY A 36 47.29 42.28 -0.88
N ALA A 37 47.77 41.10 -0.47
CA ALA A 37 48.14 40.02 -1.39
C ALA A 37 46.95 39.16 -1.84
N LEU A 38 45.82 39.22 -1.12
CA LEU A 38 44.68 38.34 -1.34
C LEU A 38 44.04 38.53 -2.73
N GLN A 39 43.82 39.77 -3.14
CA GLN A 39 43.21 40.08 -4.44
C GLN A 39 44.14 39.74 -5.61
N PRO A 40 45.44 40.12 -5.60
CA PRO A 40 46.41 39.66 -6.59
C PRO A 40 46.50 38.13 -6.70
N ALA A 41 46.55 37.41 -5.57
CA ALA A 41 46.62 35.95 -5.55
C ALA A 41 45.38 35.30 -6.19
N ASN A 42 44.17 35.77 -5.85
CA ASN A 42 42.93 35.27 -6.42
C ASN A 42 42.87 35.46 -7.94
N ARG A 43 43.31 36.62 -8.43
CA ARG A 43 43.36 36.92 -9.87
C ARG A 43 44.32 35.99 -10.60
N LEU A 44 45.49 35.74 -10.02
CA LEU A 44 46.51 34.86 -10.59
C LEU A 44 46.02 33.40 -10.66
N ILE A 45 45.45 32.87 -9.59
CA ILE A 45 44.86 31.52 -9.57
C ILE A 45 43.68 31.42 -10.55
N GLY A 46 42.91 32.49 -10.72
CA GLY A 46 41.82 32.56 -11.68
C GLY A 46 42.25 32.29 -13.13
N ILE A 47 43.48 32.62 -13.50
CA ILE A 47 44.06 32.28 -14.83
C ILE A 47 44.26 30.77 -14.93
N TYR A 48 44.93 30.17 -13.94
CA TYR A 48 45.24 28.74 -13.94
C TYR A 48 43.98 27.86 -13.88
N LYS A 49 42.90 28.31 -13.23
CA LYS A 49 41.60 27.61 -13.19
C LYS A 49 40.93 27.46 -14.56
N ARG A 50 41.31 28.28 -15.55
CA ARG A 50 40.76 28.21 -16.92
C ARG A 50 41.53 27.25 -17.82
N ILE A 51 42.65 26.71 -17.37
CA ILE A 51 43.45 25.73 -18.09
C ILE A 51 42.90 24.34 -17.78
N THR A 52 42.38 23.64 -18.79
CA THR A 52 41.89 22.27 -18.66
C THR A 52 43.01 21.27 -18.91
N LYS A 53 42.93 20.09 -18.27
CA LYS A 53 43.88 19.00 -18.49
C LYS A 53 43.95 18.57 -19.96
N SER A 54 42.79 18.49 -20.62
CA SER A 54 42.67 18.13 -22.04
C SER A 54 43.33 19.12 -23.00
N CYS A 55 43.54 20.37 -22.57
CA CYS A 55 44.30 21.36 -23.34
C CYS A 55 45.81 21.12 -23.22
N LEU A 56 46.30 20.66 -22.06
CA LEU A 56 47.72 20.41 -21.84
C LEU A 56 48.21 19.19 -22.63
N GLU A 57 47.37 18.18 -22.79
CA GLU A 57 47.71 16.94 -23.50
C GLU A 57 48.05 17.15 -24.99
N ASP A 58 47.55 18.21 -25.62
CA ASP A 58 47.81 18.52 -27.03
C ASP A 58 49.05 19.41 -27.25
N LEU A 59 49.62 19.98 -26.19
CA LEU A 59 50.70 20.95 -26.33
C LEU A 59 52.06 20.26 -26.50
N PRO A 60 52.93 20.74 -27.40
CA PRO A 60 54.30 20.27 -27.50
C PRO A 60 55.10 20.58 -26.24
N ASP A 61 56.12 19.76 -25.98
CA ASP A 61 56.95 19.84 -24.77
C ASP A 61 57.56 21.23 -24.53
N SER A 62 57.86 21.99 -25.58
CA SER A 62 58.38 23.36 -25.47
C SER A 62 57.39 24.33 -24.80
N LEU A 63 56.10 24.21 -25.16
CA LEU A 63 55.03 25.02 -24.60
C LEU A 63 54.65 24.51 -23.20
N LEU A 64 54.66 23.19 -22.98
CA LEU A 64 54.46 22.60 -21.66
C LEU A 64 55.53 23.04 -20.66
N ASN A 65 56.80 23.13 -21.09
CA ASN A 65 57.90 23.64 -20.27
C ASN A 65 57.73 25.13 -19.95
N ASN A 66 57.21 25.93 -20.89
CA ASN A 66 56.89 27.33 -20.64
C ASN A 66 55.84 27.45 -19.53
N ILE A 67 54.72 26.72 -19.65
CA ILE A 67 53.64 26.70 -18.65
C ILE A 67 54.15 26.21 -17.29
N LEU A 68 54.96 25.14 -17.28
CA LEU A 68 55.56 24.58 -16.07
C LEU A 68 56.44 25.61 -15.35
N ASN A 69 57.32 26.30 -16.09
CA ASN A 69 58.22 27.30 -15.54
C ASN A 69 57.47 28.51 -14.99
N THR A 70 56.44 28.97 -15.69
CA THR A 70 55.59 30.09 -15.24
C THR A 70 54.80 29.71 -13.99
N ALA A 71 54.20 28.51 -13.95
CA ALA A 71 53.49 28.00 -12.78
C ALA A 71 54.41 27.81 -11.56
N ASN A 72 55.63 27.31 -11.76
CA ASN A 72 56.61 27.18 -10.70
C ASN A 72 57.10 28.54 -10.19
N SER A 73 57.36 29.49 -11.09
CA SER A 73 57.74 30.85 -10.71
C SER A 73 56.64 31.55 -9.91
N ASP A 74 55.37 31.38 -10.31
CA ASP A 74 54.24 31.97 -9.59
C ASP A 74 54.02 31.33 -8.22
N PHE A 75 54.15 30.01 -8.13
CA PHE A 75 54.05 29.31 -6.85
C PHE A 75 55.19 29.71 -5.89
N SER A 76 56.42 29.88 -6.41
CA SER A 76 57.55 30.30 -5.57
C SER A 76 57.33 31.69 -4.94
N ARG A 77 56.55 32.57 -5.58
CA ARG A 77 56.14 33.86 -4.99
C ARG A 77 55.17 33.67 -3.82
N PHE A 78 54.25 32.70 -3.91
CA PHE A 78 53.42 32.32 -2.76
C PHE A 78 54.26 31.75 -1.62
N GLU A 79 55.24 30.89 -1.91
CA GLU A 79 56.16 30.36 -0.90
C GLU A 79 56.97 31.46 -0.22
N GLN A 80 57.44 32.47 -0.96
CA GLN A 80 58.15 33.63 -0.40
C GLN A 80 57.28 34.42 0.60
N ILE A 81 55.98 34.57 0.32
CA ILE A 81 55.03 35.23 1.24
C ILE A 81 54.77 34.35 2.48
N LEU A 82 54.65 33.04 2.30
CA LEU A 82 54.44 32.10 3.41
C LEU A 82 55.68 31.97 4.31
N GLN A 83 56.89 32.06 3.76
CA GLN A 83 58.15 32.00 4.52
C GLN A 83 58.56 33.35 5.13
N PHE A 84 57.84 34.43 4.83
CA PHE A 84 58.11 35.74 5.41
C PHE A 84 58.07 35.68 6.94
N SER A 85 59.10 36.19 7.61
CA SER A 85 59.20 36.17 9.08
C SER A 85 59.76 37.47 9.63
N LEU A 86 59.14 37.96 10.71
CA LEU A 86 59.54 39.22 11.37
C LEU A 86 60.89 39.12 12.09
N VAL A 87 61.31 37.90 12.44
CA VAL A 87 62.54 37.63 13.21
C VAL A 87 63.80 37.71 12.35
N THR A 88 63.69 37.45 11.04
CA THR A 88 64.85 37.21 10.16
C THR A 88 65.32 38.48 9.43
N GLN A 89 64.51 39.55 9.38
CA GLN A 89 64.67 40.58 8.35
C GLN A 89 65.16 41.98 8.78
N GLY A 90 65.49 42.22 10.05
CA GLY A 90 66.16 43.47 10.48
C GLY A 90 65.39 44.76 10.12
N GLN A 91 66.07 45.92 10.05
CA GLN A 91 65.45 47.20 9.70
C GLN A 91 64.95 47.19 8.23
N ASN A 92 63.67 47.57 7.98
CA ASN A 92 62.93 47.67 6.69
C ASN A 92 61.90 46.57 6.33
N ILE A 93 61.28 45.94 7.33
CA ILE A 93 60.23 44.90 7.18
C ILE A 93 59.04 45.35 6.29
N ALA A 94 58.57 46.60 6.44
CA ALA A 94 57.40 47.09 5.70
C ALA A 94 57.65 47.21 4.19
N ALA A 95 58.83 47.71 3.80
CA ALA A 95 59.21 47.86 2.39
C ALA A 95 59.40 46.49 1.70
N GLN A 96 59.89 45.48 2.43
CA GLN A 96 60.03 44.12 1.91
C GLN A 96 58.67 43.44 1.74
N ARG A 97 57.74 43.61 2.70
CA ARG A 97 56.35 43.15 2.55
C ARG A 97 55.69 43.78 1.34
N ASP A 98 55.78 45.09 1.19
CA ASP A 98 55.14 45.82 0.08
C ASP A 98 55.76 45.45 -1.27
N GLY A 99 57.06 45.17 -1.31
CA GLY A 99 57.75 44.63 -2.49
C GLY A 99 57.22 43.26 -2.90
N LEU A 100 56.95 42.35 -1.96
CA LEU A 100 56.37 41.03 -2.25
C LEU A 100 54.93 41.14 -2.76
N VAL A 101 54.12 42.04 -2.17
CA VAL A 101 52.75 42.30 -2.65
C VAL A 101 52.76 42.89 -4.07
N SER A 102 53.66 43.84 -4.34
CA SER A 102 53.81 44.45 -5.67
C SER A 102 54.32 43.44 -6.71
N ALA A 103 55.27 42.57 -6.33
CA ALA A 103 55.75 41.50 -7.20
C ALA A 103 54.65 40.50 -7.56
N LEU A 104 53.74 40.22 -6.63
CA LEU A 104 52.59 39.36 -6.88
C LEU A 104 51.54 40.03 -7.78
N ASP A 105 51.30 41.33 -7.63
CA ASP A 105 50.40 42.07 -8.54
C ASP A 105 50.96 42.13 -9.97
N GLY A 106 52.27 42.36 -10.11
CA GLY A 106 52.96 42.31 -11.40
C GLY A 106 52.98 40.93 -12.05
N ALA A 107 52.93 39.85 -11.25
CA ALA A 107 52.90 38.47 -11.74
C ALA A 107 51.68 38.21 -12.63
N TYR A 108 50.51 38.75 -12.27
CA TYR A 108 49.27 38.56 -13.04
C TYR A 108 49.41 38.98 -14.50
N ALA A 109 49.98 40.18 -14.76
CA ALA A 109 50.11 40.70 -16.12
C ALA A 109 51.04 39.83 -16.98
N ASN A 110 52.14 39.37 -16.38
CA ASN A 110 53.10 38.51 -17.06
C ASN A 110 52.54 37.10 -17.31
N THR A 111 51.87 36.51 -16.34
CA THR A 111 51.27 35.18 -16.48
C THR A 111 50.12 35.20 -17.48
N PHE A 112 49.31 36.27 -17.49
CA PHE A 112 48.26 36.43 -18.48
C PHE A 112 48.80 36.54 -19.90
N SER A 113 49.83 37.35 -20.14
CA SER A 113 50.41 37.53 -21.48
C SER A 113 51.06 36.26 -22.04
N GLN A 114 51.57 35.39 -21.17
CA GLN A 114 52.17 34.12 -21.55
C GLN A 114 51.14 33.00 -21.76
N LEU A 115 50.07 32.96 -20.97
CA LEU A 115 49.15 31.82 -20.93
C LEU A 115 47.83 32.01 -21.71
N TRP A 116 47.47 33.23 -22.10
CA TRP A 116 46.15 33.50 -22.72
C TRP A 116 45.89 32.72 -24.02
N GLN A 117 46.93 32.47 -24.83
CA GLN A 117 46.78 31.77 -26.11
C GLN A 117 46.40 30.30 -25.90
N TYR A 118 46.96 29.65 -24.88
CA TYR A 118 46.64 28.27 -24.54
C TYR A 118 45.23 28.18 -23.93
N ILE A 119 44.84 29.16 -23.13
CA ILE A 119 43.47 29.24 -22.58
C ILE A 119 42.46 29.42 -23.72
N ALA A 120 42.74 30.30 -24.68
CA ALA A 120 41.88 30.50 -25.85
C ALA A 120 41.74 29.22 -26.69
N TYR A 121 42.85 28.49 -26.90
CA TYR A 121 42.85 27.20 -27.58
C TYR A 121 42.03 26.13 -26.83
N GLY A 122 42.21 26.02 -25.51
CA GLY A 122 41.46 25.10 -24.67
C GLY A 122 39.95 25.39 -24.68
N VAL A 123 39.56 26.66 -24.66
CA VAL A 123 38.15 27.07 -24.77
C VAL A 123 37.57 26.75 -26.15
N SER A 124 38.32 26.98 -27.24
CA SER A 124 37.84 26.62 -28.59
C SER A 124 37.65 25.11 -28.75
N LYS A 125 38.54 24.28 -28.19
CA LYS A 125 38.43 22.82 -28.22
C LYS A 125 37.25 22.32 -27.38
N ALA A 126 36.98 22.95 -26.23
CA ALA A 126 35.81 22.62 -25.41
C ALA A 126 34.47 23.00 -26.08
N THR A 127 34.49 23.86 -27.11
CA THR A 127 33.30 24.31 -27.85
C THR A 127 33.09 23.51 -29.14
N ASP A 128 33.70 22.32 -29.29
CA ASP A 128 33.51 21.48 -30.48
C ASP A 128 32.09 20.89 -30.52
N VAL A 129 31.15 21.68 -31.06
CA VAL A 129 29.69 21.48 -31.04
C VAL A 129 29.26 20.11 -31.59
N GLN A 130 30.06 19.55 -32.49
CA GLN A 130 29.73 18.32 -33.21
C GLN A 130 29.78 17.07 -32.32
N VAL A 131 30.76 17.00 -31.41
CA VAL A 131 30.87 15.89 -30.45
C VAL A 131 29.74 15.97 -29.43
N LEU A 132 29.46 17.18 -28.93
CA LEU A 132 28.38 17.42 -27.97
C LEU A 132 27.00 17.11 -28.58
N GLU A 133 26.77 17.45 -29.84
CA GLU A 133 25.51 17.14 -30.54
C GLU A 133 25.33 15.62 -30.74
N SER A 134 26.39 14.91 -31.08
CA SER A 134 26.36 13.45 -31.23
C SER A 134 26.03 12.75 -29.90
N GLU A 135 26.67 13.17 -28.81
CA GLU A 135 26.40 12.63 -27.47
C GLU A 135 24.97 12.95 -27.01
N ALA A 136 24.49 14.18 -27.24
CA ALA A 136 23.13 14.58 -26.91
C ALA A 136 22.07 13.75 -27.66
N ARG A 137 22.30 13.46 -28.95
CA ARG A 137 21.42 12.57 -29.72
C ARG A 137 21.42 11.14 -29.18
N GLY A 138 22.58 10.63 -28.77
CA GLY A 138 22.69 9.31 -28.12
C GLY A 138 21.86 9.23 -26.84
N VAL A 139 22.01 10.23 -25.95
CA VAL A 139 21.26 10.31 -24.68
C VAL A 139 19.75 10.41 -24.93
N ILE A 140 19.30 11.23 -25.89
CA ILE A 140 17.88 11.35 -26.23
C ILE A 140 17.32 10.01 -26.73
N GLN A 141 18.10 9.26 -27.51
CA GLN A 141 17.67 7.95 -27.98
C GLN A 141 17.55 6.95 -26.83
N THR A 142 18.50 6.93 -25.89
CA THR A 142 18.41 6.12 -24.67
C THR A 142 17.17 6.47 -23.85
N ILE A 143 16.92 7.76 -23.62
CA ILE A 143 15.72 8.22 -22.89
C ILE A 143 14.44 7.76 -23.59
N LYS A 144 14.40 7.79 -24.93
CA LYS A 144 13.25 7.35 -25.71
C LYS A 144 13.02 5.84 -25.60
N ASP A 145 14.09 5.06 -25.60
CA ASP A 145 14.02 3.61 -25.49
C ASP A 145 13.62 3.17 -24.08
N ASP A 146 14.16 3.83 -23.04
CA ASP A 146 13.75 3.64 -21.64
C ASP A 146 12.28 4.02 -21.43
N ALA A 147 11.84 5.15 -21.98
CA ALA A 147 10.43 5.55 -21.91
C ALA A 147 9.50 4.51 -22.55
N LYS A 148 9.88 3.93 -23.69
CA LYS A 148 9.13 2.83 -24.31
C LYS A 148 9.11 1.57 -23.44
N ALA A 149 10.24 1.20 -22.86
CA ALA A 149 10.35 0.04 -21.97
C ALA A 149 9.44 0.20 -20.74
N VAL A 150 9.50 1.36 -20.09
CA VAL A 150 8.63 1.71 -18.94
C VAL A 150 7.16 1.70 -19.34
N THR A 151 6.82 2.22 -20.52
CA THR A 151 5.42 2.21 -21.00
C THR A 151 4.91 0.78 -21.19
N LYS A 152 5.75 -0.10 -21.76
CA LYS A 152 5.40 -1.52 -21.95
C LYS A 152 5.26 -2.26 -20.62
N GLU A 153 6.14 -2.01 -19.67
CA GLU A 153 6.06 -2.59 -18.32
C GLU A 153 4.82 -2.10 -17.58
N LEU A 154 4.45 -0.83 -17.73
CA LEU A 154 3.22 -0.27 -17.17
C LEU A 154 1.97 -0.92 -17.76
N GLU A 155 1.94 -1.17 -19.08
CA GLU A 155 0.84 -1.89 -19.73
C GLU A 155 0.73 -3.33 -19.22
N ALA A 156 1.86 -4.04 -19.08
CA ALA A 156 1.88 -5.39 -18.51
C ALA A 156 1.39 -5.41 -17.06
N SER A 157 1.91 -4.52 -16.21
CA SER A 157 1.49 -4.39 -14.81
C SER A 157 0.01 -4.03 -14.67
N ARG A 158 -0.52 -3.20 -15.57
CA ARG A 158 -1.95 -2.88 -15.62
C ARG A 158 -2.79 -4.11 -15.95
N GLU A 159 -2.34 -4.95 -16.86
CA GLU A 159 -3.05 -6.18 -17.23
C GLU A 159 -3.00 -7.22 -16.09
N ASP A 160 -1.83 -7.40 -15.46
CA ASP A 160 -1.67 -8.25 -14.29
C ASP A 160 -2.56 -7.78 -13.13
N ALA A 161 -2.61 -6.48 -12.86
CA ALA A 161 -3.46 -5.91 -11.82
C ALA A 161 -4.96 -6.14 -12.10
N LYS A 162 -5.40 -6.05 -13.36
CA LYS A 162 -6.77 -6.42 -13.74
C LYS A 162 -7.03 -7.91 -13.53
N GLY A 163 -6.07 -8.76 -13.88
CA GLY A 163 -6.12 -10.21 -13.66
C GLY A 163 -6.29 -10.55 -12.18
N ILE A 164 -5.42 -10.01 -11.33
CA ILE A 164 -5.46 -10.18 -9.87
C ILE A 164 -6.79 -9.66 -9.30
N LEU A 165 -7.24 -8.46 -9.71
CA LEU A 165 -8.52 -7.92 -9.24
C LEU A 165 -9.71 -8.82 -9.62
N SER A 166 -9.70 -9.39 -10.81
CA SER A 166 -10.71 -10.35 -11.27
C SER A 166 -10.70 -11.62 -10.41
N GLU A 167 -9.51 -12.16 -10.13
CA GLU A 167 -9.34 -13.34 -9.29
C GLU A 167 -9.78 -13.09 -7.85
N VAL A 168 -9.37 -11.98 -7.24
CA VAL A 168 -9.81 -11.57 -5.89
C VAL A 168 -11.33 -11.43 -5.83
N ARG A 169 -11.96 -10.82 -6.84
CA ARG A 169 -13.43 -10.74 -6.93
C ARG A 169 -14.07 -12.12 -7.02
N LYS A 170 -13.50 -13.03 -7.82
CA LYS A 170 -13.99 -14.40 -7.97
C LYS A 170 -13.87 -15.19 -6.66
N VAL A 171 -12.71 -15.15 -6.01
CA VAL A 171 -12.43 -15.81 -4.73
C VAL A 171 -13.32 -15.24 -3.62
N ALA A 172 -13.50 -13.91 -3.54
CA ALA A 172 -14.40 -13.29 -2.57
C ALA A 172 -15.87 -13.71 -2.77
N ALA A 173 -16.34 -13.79 -4.02
CA ALA A 173 -17.67 -14.28 -4.35
C ALA A 173 -17.83 -15.79 -4.06
N GLU A 174 -16.79 -16.59 -4.31
CA GLU A 174 -16.81 -18.04 -4.05
C GLU A 174 -16.74 -18.34 -2.55
N HIS A 175 -15.76 -17.82 -1.82
CA HIS A 175 -15.55 -18.16 -0.42
C HIS A 175 -16.58 -17.54 0.53
N GLY A 176 -16.98 -16.28 0.33
CA GLY A 176 -17.89 -15.61 1.27
C GLY A 176 -19.29 -16.23 1.30
N VAL A 177 -19.83 -16.55 0.12
CA VAL A 177 -21.19 -17.09 -0.02
C VAL A 177 -21.20 -18.61 0.18
N SER A 178 -20.20 -19.35 -0.33
CA SER A 178 -20.15 -20.81 -0.17
C SER A 178 -19.90 -21.23 1.28
N GLN A 179 -19.06 -20.51 2.02
CA GLN A 179 -18.76 -20.87 3.39
C GLN A 179 -19.97 -20.69 4.31
N GLN A 180 -20.76 -19.62 4.12
CA GLN A 180 -22.01 -19.49 4.85
C GLN A 180 -23.09 -20.49 4.43
N ALA A 181 -23.13 -20.88 3.15
CA ALA A 181 -24.00 -21.97 2.72
C ALA A 181 -23.66 -23.30 3.43
N VAL A 182 -22.36 -23.57 3.66
CA VAL A 182 -21.92 -24.75 4.43
C VAL A 182 -22.37 -24.67 5.89
N TYR A 183 -22.20 -23.52 6.57
CA TYR A 183 -22.68 -23.37 7.95
C TYR A 183 -24.20 -23.60 8.08
N PHE A 184 -25.00 -23.04 7.17
CA PHE A 184 -26.44 -23.27 7.17
C PHE A 184 -26.82 -24.73 6.86
N LYS A 185 -26.04 -25.41 6.01
CA LYS A 185 -26.22 -26.84 5.76
C LYS A 185 -25.99 -27.66 7.02
N ASP A 186 -24.87 -27.44 7.70
CA ASP A 186 -24.50 -28.18 8.90
C ASP A 186 -25.54 -27.95 10.03
N GLU A 187 -26.00 -26.71 10.21
CA GLU A 187 -27.06 -26.38 11.16
C GLU A 187 -28.40 -27.03 10.79
N ALA A 188 -28.73 -27.08 9.48
CA ALA A 188 -29.92 -27.77 9.00
C ALA A 188 -29.84 -29.28 9.28
N GLU A 189 -28.68 -29.91 9.09
CA GLU A 189 -28.45 -31.32 9.39
C GLU A 189 -28.53 -31.60 10.90
N ALA A 190 -27.96 -30.72 11.73
CA ALA A 190 -28.06 -30.80 13.19
C ALA A 190 -29.53 -30.76 13.65
N HIS A 191 -30.30 -29.76 13.20
CA HIS A 191 -31.72 -29.67 13.51
C HIS A 191 -32.55 -30.83 12.94
N ASN A 192 -32.20 -31.37 11.77
CA ASN A 192 -32.85 -32.57 11.23
C ASN A 192 -32.61 -33.77 12.14
N ASN A 193 -31.39 -33.96 12.63
CA ASN A 193 -31.06 -35.05 13.55
C ASN A 193 -31.78 -34.91 14.89
N GLU A 194 -31.77 -33.71 15.48
CA GLU A 194 -32.54 -33.40 16.69
C GLU A 194 -34.04 -33.62 16.48
N SER A 195 -34.59 -33.24 15.32
CA SER A 195 -36.00 -33.49 15.02
C SER A 195 -36.35 -34.98 15.01
N LYS A 196 -35.45 -35.86 14.57
CA LYS A 196 -35.66 -37.32 14.59
C LYS A 196 -35.68 -37.85 16.02
N VAL A 197 -34.83 -37.31 16.90
CA VAL A 197 -34.80 -37.64 18.32
C VAL A 197 -36.12 -37.22 18.98
N TRP A 198 -36.53 -35.96 18.79
CA TRP A 198 -37.82 -35.46 19.29
C TRP A 198 -39.02 -36.20 18.74
N ARG A 199 -38.99 -36.64 17.47
CA ARG A 199 -40.02 -37.51 16.90
C ARG A 199 -40.15 -38.83 17.67
N SER A 200 -39.04 -39.41 18.10
CA SER A 200 -39.08 -40.62 18.93
C SER A 200 -39.65 -40.31 20.31
N TYR A 201 -39.33 -39.17 20.92
CA TYR A 201 -39.94 -38.76 22.19
C TYR A 201 -41.44 -38.53 22.07
N VAL A 202 -41.92 -37.89 20.99
CA VAL A 202 -43.37 -37.73 20.73
C VAL A 202 -44.04 -39.10 20.65
N ARG A 203 -43.45 -40.05 19.91
CA ARG A 203 -43.97 -41.41 19.77
C ARG A 203 -44.04 -42.12 21.13
N ASN A 204 -42.97 -42.06 21.92
CA ASN A 204 -42.92 -42.70 23.23
C ASN A 204 -43.93 -42.06 24.20
N SER A 205 -44.01 -40.73 24.26
CA SER A 205 -44.99 -40.00 25.08
C SER A 205 -46.43 -40.32 24.67
N PHE A 206 -46.71 -40.47 23.36
CA PHE A 206 -48.02 -40.90 22.87
C PHE A 206 -48.38 -42.29 23.39
N PHE A 207 -47.48 -43.27 23.27
CA PHE A 207 -47.69 -44.60 23.82
C PHE A 207 -47.87 -44.59 25.35
N SER A 208 -47.14 -43.74 26.07
CA SER A 208 -47.33 -43.57 27.53
C SER A 208 -48.72 -43.06 27.90
N VAL A 209 -49.26 -42.08 27.16
CA VAL A 209 -50.64 -41.58 27.37
C VAL A 209 -51.66 -42.69 27.10
N VAL A 210 -51.51 -43.41 25.99
CA VAL A 210 -52.42 -44.52 25.62
C VAL A 210 -52.35 -45.66 26.66
N LEU A 211 -51.15 -46.05 27.08
CA LEU A 211 -50.94 -47.07 28.08
C LEU A 211 -51.55 -46.68 29.43
N PHE A 212 -51.35 -45.43 29.87
CA PHE A 212 -51.96 -44.92 31.10
C PHE A 212 -53.49 -44.94 31.02
N ALA A 213 -54.08 -44.57 29.88
CA ALA A 213 -55.52 -44.64 29.67
C ALA A 213 -56.04 -46.09 29.73
N LEU A 214 -55.34 -47.04 29.10
CA LEU A 214 -55.68 -48.47 29.14
C LEU A 214 -55.58 -49.06 30.56
N ILE A 215 -54.47 -48.79 31.27
CA ILE A 215 -54.30 -49.22 32.66
C ILE A 215 -55.40 -48.64 33.54
N THR A 216 -55.73 -47.36 33.36
CA THR A 216 -56.79 -46.68 34.10
C THR A 216 -58.16 -47.31 33.85
N LEU A 217 -58.42 -47.78 32.63
CA LEU A 217 -59.65 -48.49 32.25
C LEU A 217 -59.70 -49.89 32.87
N ILE A 218 -58.62 -50.67 32.76
CA ILE A 218 -58.54 -52.02 33.35
C ILE A 218 -58.66 -51.96 34.88
N ALA A 219 -57.99 -51.00 35.51
CA ALA A 219 -58.07 -50.78 36.95
C ALA A 219 -59.48 -50.47 37.46
N ALA A 220 -60.38 -49.97 36.60
CA ALA A 220 -61.78 -49.75 36.96
C ALA A 220 -62.57 -51.06 37.14
N TYR A 221 -62.11 -52.17 36.56
CA TYR A 221 -62.76 -53.49 36.67
C TYR A 221 -62.15 -54.39 37.76
N VAL A 222 -61.13 -53.91 38.50
CA VAL A 222 -60.48 -54.68 39.56
C VAL A 222 -61.15 -54.36 40.91
N PRO A 223 -61.83 -55.33 41.56
CA PRO A 223 -62.63 -55.10 42.77
C PRO A 223 -61.81 -54.65 44.00
N PHE A 224 -60.47 -54.78 43.95
CA PHE A 224 -59.58 -54.29 45.01
C PHE A 224 -59.41 -52.77 45.04
N LEU A 225 -59.73 -52.08 43.93
CA LEU A 225 -59.57 -50.62 43.77
C LEU A 225 -60.91 -49.86 43.87
N GLU A 226 -61.97 -50.55 44.29
CA GLU A 226 -63.30 -49.97 44.43
C GLU A 226 -63.33 -48.99 45.63
N PRO A 227 -63.72 -47.72 45.43
CA PRO A 227 -63.74 -46.74 46.51
C PRO A 227 -64.87 -47.04 47.49
N ASN A 228 -64.54 -47.24 48.77
CA ASN A 228 -65.52 -47.50 49.83
C ASN A 228 -66.28 -46.22 50.27
N SER A 229 -65.88 -45.04 49.78
CA SER A 229 -66.48 -43.73 50.12
C SER A 229 -66.39 -42.73 48.97
N ALA A 230 -67.37 -41.82 48.87
CA ALA A 230 -67.42 -40.76 47.87
C ALA A 230 -66.16 -39.85 47.89
N TYR A 231 -65.56 -39.63 49.06
CA TYR A 231 -64.32 -38.86 49.19
C TYR A 231 -63.12 -39.56 48.52
N GLN A 232 -62.99 -40.88 48.72
CA GLN A 232 -61.93 -41.68 48.10
C GLN A 232 -62.10 -41.74 46.58
N ALA A 233 -63.34 -41.84 46.10
CA ALA A 233 -63.65 -41.78 44.67
C ALA A 233 -63.23 -40.45 44.06
N ALA A 234 -63.56 -39.32 44.71
CA ALA A 234 -63.19 -37.98 44.25
C ALA A 234 -61.66 -37.79 44.21
N GLN A 235 -60.94 -38.23 45.25
CA GLN A 235 -59.47 -38.16 45.29
C GLN A 235 -58.82 -38.97 44.17
N LEU A 236 -59.35 -40.17 43.88
CA LEU A 236 -58.83 -41.05 42.84
C LEU A 236 -59.08 -40.51 41.42
N ILE A 237 -60.24 -39.91 41.18
CA ILE A 237 -60.55 -39.19 39.92
C ILE A 237 -59.63 -37.98 39.75
N ALA A 238 -59.47 -37.17 40.80
CA ALA A 238 -58.60 -35.99 40.76
C ALA A 238 -57.14 -36.38 40.46
N GLY A 239 -56.62 -37.44 41.10
CA GLY A 239 -55.27 -37.95 40.83
C GLY A 239 -55.09 -38.45 39.39
N LYS A 240 -56.07 -39.20 38.85
CA LYS A 240 -56.05 -39.66 37.45
C LYS A 240 -56.06 -38.50 36.46
N LEU A 241 -56.90 -37.50 36.69
CA LEU A 241 -56.96 -36.30 35.85
C LEU A 241 -55.66 -35.49 35.93
N MET A 242 -55.06 -35.38 37.12
CA MET A 242 -53.78 -34.69 37.30
C MET A 242 -52.66 -35.38 36.53
N ILE A 243 -52.50 -36.70 36.67
CA ILE A 243 -51.47 -37.46 35.95
C ILE A 243 -51.72 -37.41 34.43
N PHE A 244 -52.96 -37.58 33.98
CA PHE A 244 -53.33 -37.47 32.57
C PHE A 244 -53.00 -36.07 32.01
N GLY A 245 -53.33 -35.02 32.76
CA GLY A 245 -53.02 -33.63 32.38
C GLY A 245 -51.52 -33.39 32.22
N VAL A 246 -50.70 -33.90 33.15
CA VAL A 246 -49.24 -33.81 33.05
C VAL A 246 -48.71 -34.57 31.83
N LEU A 247 -49.21 -35.79 31.56
CA LEU A 247 -48.78 -36.57 30.39
C LEU A 247 -49.15 -35.90 29.06
N VAL A 248 -50.36 -35.34 28.96
CA VAL A 248 -50.80 -34.58 27.78
C VAL A 248 -49.98 -33.31 27.60
N TYR A 249 -49.65 -32.60 28.69
CA TYR A 249 -48.78 -31.43 28.64
C TYR A 249 -47.38 -31.78 28.14
N LEU A 250 -46.77 -32.86 28.67
CA LEU A 250 -45.47 -33.35 28.22
C LEU A 250 -45.47 -33.75 26.74
N LEU A 251 -46.53 -34.43 26.27
CA LEU A 251 -46.71 -34.73 24.85
C LEU A 251 -46.76 -33.43 24.02
N GLY A 252 -47.47 -32.41 24.49
CA GLY A 252 -47.53 -31.09 23.87
C GLY A 252 -46.16 -30.42 23.75
N VAL A 253 -45.33 -30.49 24.79
CA VAL A 253 -43.95 -29.96 24.77
C VAL A 253 -43.09 -30.70 23.75
N CYS A 254 -43.16 -32.04 23.71
CA CYS A 254 -42.43 -32.84 22.72
C CYS A 254 -42.83 -32.48 21.29
N VAL A 255 -44.13 -32.30 21.02
CA VAL A 255 -44.63 -31.92 19.69
C VAL A 255 -44.15 -30.52 19.29
N ARG A 256 -44.17 -29.55 20.22
CA ARG A 256 -43.68 -28.18 19.96
C ARG A 256 -42.18 -28.17 19.64
N ASN A 257 -41.37 -28.90 20.39
CA ASN A 257 -39.92 -28.98 20.13
C ASN A 257 -39.63 -29.66 18.78
N TYR A 258 -40.36 -30.72 18.45
CA TYR A 258 -40.26 -31.36 17.13
C TYR A 258 -40.57 -30.37 15.99
N GLN A 259 -41.66 -29.60 16.13
CA GLN A 259 -42.05 -28.60 15.14
C GLN A 259 -41.01 -27.48 15.00
N ALA A 260 -40.45 -27.00 16.12
CA ALA A 260 -39.40 -25.98 16.11
C ALA A 260 -38.14 -26.44 15.38
N HIS A 261 -37.64 -27.65 15.66
CA HIS A 261 -36.47 -28.18 14.95
C HIS A 261 -36.73 -28.40 13.46
N ARG A 262 -37.92 -28.88 13.08
CA ARG A 262 -38.29 -29.01 11.65
C ARG A 262 -38.43 -27.68 10.94
N HIS A 263 -38.96 -26.66 11.62
CA HIS A 263 -39.00 -25.29 11.10
C HIS A 263 -37.58 -24.77 10.81
N ASN A 264 -36.69 -24.84 11.81
CA ASN A 264 -35.33 -24.34 11.67
C ASN A 264 -34.53 -25.11 10.60
N GLU A 265 -34.70 -26.44 10.48
CA GLU A 265 -34.11 -27.22 9.40
C GLU A 265 -34.53 -26.67 8.03
N ILE A 266 -35.83 -26.42 7.82
CA ILE A 266 -36.35 -25.98 6.52
C ILE A 266 -35.84 -24.58 6.20
N VAL A 267 -35.85 -23.66 7.17
CA VAL A 267 -35.34 -22.30 7.00
C VAL A 267 -33.84 -22.32 6.66
N ASN A 268 -33.04 -23.09 7.40
CA ASN A 268 -31.60 -23.18 7.15
C ASN A 268 -31.28 -23.86 5.81
N ARG A 269 -32.03 -24.89 5.41
CA ARG A 269 -31.89 -25.52 4.08
C ARG A 269 -32.31 -24.58 2.95
N HIS A 270 -33.32 -23.74 3.17
CA HIS A 270 -33.67 -22.68 2.22
C HIS A 270 -32.53 -21.66 2.07
N ARG A 271 -31.97 -21.18 3.18
CA ARG A 271 -30.83 -20.24 3.20
C ARG A 271 -29.60 -20.82 2.50
N GLU A 272 -29.27 -22.08 2.76
CA GLU A 272 -28.22 -22.81 2.05
C GLU A 272 -28.44 -22.77 0.54
N ASN A 273 -29.63 -23.19 0.08
CA ASN A 273 -29.94 -23.25 -1.34
C ASN A 273 -29.94 -21.87 -2.00
N ALA A 274 -30.47 -20.87 -1.31
CA ALA A 274 -30.52 -19.50 -1.80
C ALA A 274 -29.14 -18.85 -1.86
N LEU A 275 -28.23 -19.14 -0.93
CA LEU A 275 -26.83 -18.70 -1.00
C LEU A 275 -26.10 -19.39 -2.16
N LYS A 276 -26.33 -20.70 -2.39
CA LYS A 276 -25.73 -21.40 -3.55
C LYS A 276 -26.18 -20.80 -4.89
N THR A 277 -27.42 -20.31 -5.00
CA THR A 277 -27.93 -19.65 -6.21
C THR A 277 -27.65 -18.16 -6.26
N PHE A 278 -27.25 -17.53 -5.15
CA PHE A 278 -26.96 -16.10 -5.07
C PHE A 278 -25.87 -15.67 -6.05
N LYS A 279 -24.82 -16.48 -6.22
CA LYS A 279 -23.76 -16.21 -7.19
C LYS A 279 -24.30 -16.15 -8.63
N ALA A 280 -25.15 -17.10 -9.01
CA ALA A 280 -25.76 -17.10 -10.34
C ALA A 280 -26.68 -15.89 -10.58
N LEU A 281 -27.38 -15.42 -9.53
CA LEU A 281 -28.20 -14.20 -9.58
C LEU A 281 -27.33 -12.93 -9.69
N ALA A 282 -26.22 -12.87 -8.95
CA ALA A 282 -25.29 -11.75 -8.96
C ALA A 282 -24.52 -11.61 -10.27
N ASP A 283 -24.18 -12.74 -10.90
CA ASP A 283 -23.46 -12.81 -12.17
C ASP A 283 -24.39 -12.60 -13.38
N GLY A 284 -25.67 -12.98 -13.27
CA GLY A 284 -26.67 -12.80 -14.32
C GLY A 284 -27.21 -11.37 -14.49
N ALA A 285 -26.99 -10.48 -13.50
CA ALA A 285 -27.43 -9.09 -13.57
C ALA A 285 -26.44 -8.23 -14.40
N VAL A 286 -26.73 -8.07 -15.69
CA VAL A 286 -25.87 -7.37 -16.68
C VAL A 286 -25.81 -5.86 -16.45
N ASN A 287 -26.89 -5.23 -15.97
CA ASN A 287 -26.93 -3.79 -15.71
C ASN A 287 -26.58 -3.47 -14.24
N PRO A 288 -25.68 -2.50 -13.96
CA PRO A 288 -25.29 -2.13 -12.60
C PRO A 288 -26.48 -1.71 -11.73
N ASP A 289 -27.40 -0.90 -12.28
CA ASP A 289 -28.59 -0.43 -11.54
C ASP A 289 -29.54 -1.57 -11.19
N ASN A 290 -29.67 -2.57 -12.06
CA ASN A 290 -30.51 -3.75 -11.80
C ASN A 290 -29.83 -4.73 -10.85
N LYS A 291 -28.49 -4.76 -10.82
CA LYS A 291 -27.72 -5.65 -9.96
C LYS A 291 -27.93 -5.32 -8.48
N ASP A 292 -27.87 -4.05 -8.10
CA ASP A 292 -28.07 -3.65 -6.70
C ASP A 292 -29.50 -3.94 -6.22
N ILE A 293 -30.49 -3.73 -7.08
CA ILE A 293 -31.91 -4.06 -6.77
C ILE A 293 -32.08 -5.57 -6.59
N VAL A 294 -31.55 -6.38 -7.52
CA VAL A 294 -31.63 -7.85 -7.45
C VAL A 294 -30.90 -8.39 -6.23
N LEU A 295 -29.72 -7.87 -5.90
CA LEU A 295 -28.97 -8.30 -4.72
C LEU A 295 -29.65 -7.91 -3.43
N THR A 296 -30.22 -6.71 -3.35
CA THR A 296 -30.99 -6.25 -2.17
C THR A 296 -32.22 -7.12 -1.96
N HIS A 297 -32.97 -7.40 -3.03
CA HIS A 297 -34.15 -8.27 -2.95
C HIS A 297 -33.76 -9.73 -2.63
N ALA A 298 -32.68 -10.25 -3.22
CA ALA A 298 -32.17 -11.58 -2.91
C ALA A 298 -31.72 -11.70 -1.45
N ALA A 299 -31.01 -10.70 -0.92
CA ALA A 299 -30.62 -10.65 0.48
C ALA A 299 -31.85 -10.61 1.41
N GLN A 300 -32.86 -9.84 1.05
CA GLN A 300 -34.13 -9.81 1.78
C GLN A 300 -34.79 -11.20 1.78
N CYS A 301 -34.87 -11.89 0.65
CA CYS A 301 -35.43 -13.24 0.57
C CYS A 301 -34.65 -14.28 1.40
N ILE A 302 -33.31 -14.17 1.44
CA ILE A 302 -32.43 -15.09 2.19
C ILE A 302 -32.57 -14.90 3.71
N PHE A 303 -32.60 -13.66 4.19
CA PHE A 303 -32.49 -13.37 5.62
C PHE A 303 -33.83 -13.08 6.32
N THR A 304 -34.91 -12.83 5.59
CA THR A 304 -36.25 -12.61 6.19
C THR A 304 -36.76 -13.88 6.88
N SER A 305 -37.46 -13.72 8.00
CA SER A 305 -38.17 -14.80 8.70
C SER A 305 -39.25 -15.39 7.80
N GLN A 306 -39.08 -16.63 7.36
CA GLN A 306 -40.06 -17.34 6.54
C GLN A 306 -40.97 -18.20 7.41
N GLU A 307 -42.28 -18.08 7.23
CA GLU A 307 -43.20 -19.03 7.84
C GLU A 307 -43.13 -20.39 7.13
N THR A 308 -43.07 -21.47 7.91
CA THR A 308 -43.14 -22.84 7.39
C THR A 308 -44.40 -23.51 7.89
N GLY A 309 -44.81 -24.63 7.28
CA GLY A 309 -45.94 -25.43 7.78
C GLY A 309 -45.77 -25.98 9.22
N TYR A 310 -44.58 -25.84 9.82
CA TYR A 310 -44.28 -26.21 11.21
C TYR A 310 -44.30 -25.03 12.18
N SER A 311 -44.31 -23.78 11.70
CA SER A 311 -44.51 -22.60 12.52
C SER A 311 -46.00 -22.25 12.52
N LYS A 312 -46.68 -22.40 13.67
CA LYS A 312 -47.99 -21.75 13.85
C LYS A 312 -47.74 -20.26 14.04
N ALA A 313 -48.01 -19.46 13.00
CA ALA A 313 -48.21 -18.04 13.22
C ALA A 313 -49.52 -17.86 14.00
N GLY A 314 -49.41 -17.30 15.20
CA GLY A 314 -50.52 -16.53 15.76
C GLY A 314 -50.84 -15.42 14.77
N GLY A 315 -52.12 -15.25 14.42
CA GLY A 315 -52.57 -14.15 13.60
C GLY A 315 -52.18 -12.82 14.24
N SER A 316 -51.17 -12.17 13.70
CA SER A 316 -50.80 -10.78 13.96
C SER A 316 -50.01 -10.31 12.73
N GLU A 317 -50.76 -9.78 11.76
CA GLU A 317 -50.30 -8.85 10.73
C GLU A 317 -48.88 -9.07 10.14
N SER A 318 -48.71 -10.09 9.30
CA SER A 318 -47.71 -10.06 8.23
C SER A 318 -48.32 -9.47 6.94
N SER A 319 -48.98 -8.31 7.07
CA SER A 319 -49.33 -7.44 5.94
C SER A 319 -48.11 -6.60 5.58
N GLY A 320 -47.12 -7.22 4.93
CA GLY A 320 -45.90 -6.51 4.59
C GLY A 320 -44.88 -7.39 3.90
N ASN A 321 -45.21 -7.99 2.76
CA ASN A 321 -44.18 -8.36 1.76
C ASN A 321 -44.68 -8.82 0.37
N VAL A 322 -45.97 -8.65 0.03
CA VAL A 322 -46.45 -8.93 -1.35
C VAL A 322 -46.67 -7.66 -2.18
N LYS A 323 -46.40 -6.47 -1.64
CA LYS A 323 -46.60 -5.18 -2.34
C LYS A 323 -45.44 -4.70 -3.23
N SER A 324 -44.44 -5.53 -3.57
CA SER A 324 -43.29 -5.06 -4.37
C SER A 324 -43.40 -5.30 -5.88
N VAL A 325 -44.20 -6.28 -6.35
CA VAL A 325 -44.28 -6.57 -7.80
C VAL A 325 -45.09 -5.52 -8.56
N ILE A 326 -46.04 -4.85 -7.91
CA ILE A 326 -46.91 -3.84 -8.54
C ILE A 326 -46.31 -2.42 -8.50
N GLU A 327 -45.32 -2.16 -7.65
CA GLU A 327 -44.58 -0.88 -7.66
C GLU A 327 -43.43 -0.84 -8.69
N LEU A 328 -43.11 -1.97 -9.34
CA LEU A 328 -42.03 -2.08 -10.35
C LEU A 328 -42.52 -1.89 -11.80
N LEU A 329 -43.80 -1.62 -12.03
CA LEU A 329 -44.43 -1.35 -13.34
C LEU A 329 -45.36 -0.12 -13.17
N PRO A 330 -44.93 1.17 -13.22
CA PRO A 330 -44.16 1.78 -14.31
C PRO A 330 -43.27 2.98 -13.88
N LYS A 331 -41.94 2.84 -13.88
CA LYS A 331 -41.02 3.99 -14.03
C LYS A 331 -40.24 3.98 -15.35
N ALA A 332 -40.49 2.98 -16.20
CA ALA A 332 -39.94 2.90 -17.56
C ALA A 332 -40.72 3.75 -18.59
N LEU A 333 -41.84 4.38 -18.22
CA LEU A 333 -42.71 5.13 -19.14
C LEU A 333 -42.62 6.67 -19.00
N THR A 334 -41.85 7.20 -18.04
CA THR A 334 -41.79 8.65 -17.78
C THR A 334 -40.46 9.30 -18.18
N LYS A 335 -39.65 8.66 -19.03
CA LYS A 335 -38.39 9.25 -19.51
C LYS A 335 -38.34 9.43 -21.03
N SER A 336 -39.49 9.69 -21.64
CA SER A 336 -39.65 10.03 -23.05
C SER A 336 -40.52 11.28 -23.23
N THR A 337 -40.18 12.36 -22.54
CA THR A 337 -40.58 13.74 -22.85
C THR A 337 -39.82 14.66 -21.90
N GLU A 338 -38.63 15.08 -22.32
CA GLU A 338 -38.07 16.42 -22.14
C GLU A 338 -36.80 16.57 -23.00
#